data_AF-A0A5C4QWG3-F1
#
_entry.id   AF-A0A5C4QWG3-F1
#
_cell.length_a   1.000
_cell.length_b   1.000
_cell.length_c   1.000
_cell.angle_alpha   90.00
_cell.angle_beta   90.00
_cell.angle_gamma   90.00
#
_symmetry.space_group_name_H-M   'P 1'
#
loop_
_entity.id
_entity.type
_entity.pdbx_description
1 polymer ?
#
loop_
_entity_poly.entity_id
_entity_poly.type
_entity_poly.pdbx_seq_one_letter_code
_entity_poly.pdbx_strand_id
1 'polypeptide(L)'
;MDHDLLRGTCPACQVTIGEMHADDCDVAECLMRGLKRMYCRALADTAGHDCGASTWTGGWPGHREAREFGWHVRWDAEARTWARCAPEVPGSGPDLNRLYEHARWNAEARRWVRRWAVVFLRAVRGGRAGSRPRR
;
A
#
# COMPACT_ATOMS: atom_id res chain seq x y z
N MET A 1 6.65 -12.88 -13.61
CA MET A 1 6.01 -11.55 -13.70
C MET A 1 4.52 -11.81 -13.76
N ASP A 2 3.77 -11.29 -12.79
CA ASP A 2 2.35 -11.57 -12.60
C ASP A 2 1.53 -10.75 -13.62
N HIS A 3 1.56 -11.20 -14.88
CA HIS A 3 0.85 -10.56 -16.00
C HIS A 3 -0.67 -10.74 -15.92
N ASP A 4 -1.16 -11.62 -15.03
CA ASP A 4 -2.58 -12.01 -14.91
C ASP A 4 -3.48 -10.96 -14.22
N LEU A 5 -2.93 -9.83 -13.78
CA LEU A 5 -3.69 -8.79 -13.06
C LEU A 5 -3.65 -7.41 -13.72
N LEU A 6 -3.01 -7.27 -14.88
CA LEU A 6 -2.99 -6.01 -15.61
C LEU A 6 -4.25 -5.85 -16.44
N ARG A 7 -4.96 -4.74 -16.22
CA ARG A 7 -6.13 -4.37 -17.00
C ARG A 7 -5.71 -3.43 -18.12
N GLY A 8 -5.95 -3.85 -19.37
CA GLY A 8 -5.49 -3.12 -20.56
C GLY A 8 -5.93 -1.65 -20.62
N THR A 9 -7.10 -1.34 -20.07
CA THR A 9 -7.61 0.04 -19.97
C THR A 9 -8.00 0.44 -18.56
N CYS A 10 -7.80 1.71 -18.24
CA CYS A 10 -8.30 2.30 -17.00
C CYS A 10 -9.84 2.13 -16.94
N PRO A 11 -10.40 1.55 -15.87
CA PRO A 11 -11.85 1.32 -15.80
C PRO A 11 -12.69 2.61 -15.75
N ALA A 12 -12.05 3.75 -15.45
CA ALA A 12 -12.74 5.02 -15.29
C ALA A 12 -12.65 5.94 -16.51
N CYS A 13 -11.43 6.20 -17.02
CA CYS A 13 -11.23 7.07 -18.17
C CYS A 13 -10.84 6.33 -19.46
N GLN A 14 -10.79 4.99 -19.44
CA GLN A 14 -10.57 4.11 -20.60
C GLN A 14 -9.24 4.25 -21.35
N VAL A 15 -8.30 5.07 -20.88
CA VAL A 15 -6.95 5.17 -21.46
C VAL A 15 -6.21 3.83 -21.33
N THR A 16 -5.35 3.54 -22.30
CA THR A 16 -4.58 2.31 -22.38
C THR A 16 -3.30 2.37 -21.54
N ILE A 17 -2.63 1.22 -21.35
CA ILE A 17 -1.39 1.17 -20.58
C ILE A 17 -0.33 2.08 -21.24
N GLY A 18 0.27 2.96 -20.44
CA GLY A 18 1.25 3.95 -20.88
C GLY A 18 0.66 5.33 -21.18
N GLU A 19 -0.66 5.44 -21.38
CA GLU A 19 -1.32 6.71 -21.63
C GLU A 19 -1.60 7.46 -20.33
N MET A 20 -1.59 8.80 -20.42
CA MET A 20 -1.94 9.68 -19.31
C MET A 20 -3.43 9.60 -19.00
N HIS A 21 -3.75 9.55 -17.71
CA HIS A 21 -5.15 9.65 -17.28
C HIS A 21 -5.75 11.03 -17.57
N ALA A 22 -7.01 11.05 -18.04
CA ALA A 22 -7.85 12.25 -18.07
C ALA A 22 -7.90 12.94 -16.70
N ASP A 23 -7.99 14.28 -16.67
CA ASP A 23 -7.81 15.09 -15.45
C ASP A 23 -8.86 14.87 -14.36
N ASP A 24 -10.03 14.38 -14.73
CA ASP A 24 -11.15 14.05 -13.85
C ASP A 24 -11.23 12.56 -13.48
N CYS A 25 -10.25 11.75 -13.91
CA CYS A 25 -10.20 10.33 -13.60
C CYS A 25 -10.07 10.07 -12.08
N ASP A 26 -11.00 9.30 -11.54
CA ASP A 26 -11.07 8.87 -10.13
C ASP A 26 -10.01 7.83 -9.73
N VAL A 27 -9.43 7.12 -10.71
CA VAL A 27 -8.32 6.16 -10.51
C VAL A 27 -6.97 6.84 -10.47
N ALA A 28 -6.82 8.00 -11.13
CA ALA A 28 -5.50 8.59 -11.30
C ALA A 28 -4.85 9.01 -9.97
N GLU A 29 -3.56 8.72 -9.82
CA GLU A 29 -2.77 9.07 -8.63
C GLU A 29 -2.21 10.49 -8.73
N CYS A 30 -2.18 11.17 -7.60
CA CYS A 30 -1.39 12.36 -7.37
C CYS A 30 0.07 11.96 -7.17
N LEU A 31 0.94 12.36 -8.09
CA LEU A 31 2.36 11.99 -8.09
C LEU A 31 3.13 12.58 -6.89
N MET A 32 2.60 13.64 -6.29
CA MET A 32 3.21 14.30 -5.13
C MET A 32 2.88 13.61 -3.80
N ARG A 33 1.74 12.92 -3.70
CA ARG A 33 1.21 12.39 -2.43
C ARG A 33 0.93 10.89 -2.44
N GLY A 34 0.83 10.27 -3.62
CA GLY A 34 0.48 8.86 -3.79
C GLY A 34 -0.99 8.54 -3.58
N LEU A 35 -1.81 9.54 -3.29
CA LEU A 35 -3.26 9.42 -3.09
C LEU A 35 -3.98 9.57 -4.44
N LYS A 36 -5.21 9.06 -4.56
CA LYS A 36 -6.08 9.37 -5.72
C LYS A 36 -6.25 10.89 -5.85
N ARG A 37 -6.16 11.43 -7.08
CA ARG A 37 -6.25 12.88 -7.36
C ARG A 37 -7.52 13.49 -6.79
N MET A 38 -8.66 12.82 -6.93
CA MET A 38 -9.94 13.27 -6.37
C MET A 38 -9.88 13.45 -4.84
N TYR A 39 -9.22 12.53 -4.12
CA TYR A 39 -9.09 12.61 -2.67
C TYR A 39 -8.07 13.69 -2.27
N CYS A 40 -6.96 13.75 -2.99
CA CYS A 40 -5.94 14.78 -2.78
C CYS A 40 -6.51 16.21 -2.95
N ARG A 41 -7.33 16.44 -3.97
CA ARG A 41 -7.99 17.74 -4.21
C ARG A 41 -9.03 18.09 -3.15
N ALA A 42 -9.59 17.10 -2.45
CA ALA A 42 -10.59 17.30 -1.40
C ALA A 42 -9.98 17.64 -0.03
N LEU A 43 -8.68 17.41 0.17
CA LEU A 43 -7.99 17.74 1.42
C LEU A 43 -7.63 19.24 1.46
N ALA A 44 -7.89 19.89 2.60
CA ALA A 44 -7.73 21.35 2.74
C ALA A 44 -6.28 21.81 2.58
N ASP A 45 -5.30 21.00 3.02
CA ASP A 45 -3.87 21.31 2.91
C ASP A 45 -3.30 21.12 1.50
N THR A 46 -4.07 20.51 0.59
CA THR A 46 -3.66 20.25 -0.80
C THR A 46 -4.68 20.73 -1.83
N ALA A 47 -5.64 21.56 -1.43
CA ALA A 47 -6.57 22.17 -2.36
C ALA A 47 -5.80 23.05 -3.37
N GLY A 48 -5.82 22.67 -4.65
CA GLY A 48 -5.27 23.47 -5.75
C GLY A 48 -3.80 23.24 -6.11
N HIS A 49 -3.10 22.28 -5.49
CA HIS A 49 -1.74 21.95 -5.94
C HIS A 49 -1.73 21.12 -7.23
N ASP A 50 -0.63 21.19 -7.98
CA ASP A 50 -0.42 20.33 -9.13
C ASP A 50 -0.19 18.88 -8.67
N CYS A 51 -1.15 18.02 -9.02
CA CYS A 51 -1.09 16.59 -8.75
C CYS A 51 -0.18 15.83 -9.74
N GLY A 52 0.21 16.48 -10.84
CA GLY A 52 0.88 15.86 -11.97
C GLY A 52 -0.03 14.98 -12.84
N ALA A 53 0.56 14.43 -13.89
CA ALA A 53 -0.08 13.55 -14.86
C ALA A 53 0.39 12.10 -14.69
N SER A 54 -0.36 11.30 -13.93
CA SER A 54 -0.09 9.86 -13.80
C SER A 54 -0.50 9.11 -15.08
N THR A 55 0.30 8.11 -15.45
CA THR A 55 0.03 7.21 -16.58
C THR A 55 -0.61 5.92 -16.09
N TRP A 56 -1.54 5.37 -16.86
CA TRP A 56 -2.13 4.07 -16.55
C TRP A 56 -1.09 2.96 -16.69
N THR A 57 -0.86 2.19 -15.62
CA THR A 57 0.14 1.11 -15.60
C THR A 57 -0.47 -0.28 -15.79
N GLY A 58 -1.80 -0.34 -15.92
CA GLY A 58 -2.56 -1.59 -15.92
C GLY A 58 -2.97 -2.07 -14.51
N GLY A 59 -2.38 -1.52 -13.46
CA GLY A 59 -2.72 -1.84 -12.07
C GLY A 59 -3.48 -0.72 -11.38
N TRP A 60 -4.33 -1.09 -10.42
CA TRP A 60 -4.92 -0.13 -9.50
C TRP A 60 -3.83 0.52 -8.61
N PRO A 61 -3.94 1.83 -8.32
CA PRO A 61 -3.07 2.56 -7.39
C PRO A 61 -2.79 1.81 -6.09
N GLY A 62 -1.53 1.73 -5.68
CA GLY A 62 -1.10 1.08 -4.44
C GLY A 62 -1.23 -0.46 -4.38
N HIS A 63 -1.92 -1.11 -5.33
CA HIS A 63 -2.08 -2.56 -5.32
C HIS A 63 -0.73 -3.29 -5.47
N ARG A 64 0.18 -2.72 -6.28
CA ARG A 64 1.52 -3.30 -6.47
C ARG A 64 2.27 -3.36 -5.14
N GLU A 65 2.39 -2.25 -4.44
CA GLU A 65 3.18 -2.17 -3.21
C GLU A 65 2.53 -2.97 -2.07
N ALA A 66 1.20 -2.96 -1.95
CA ALA A 66 0.49 -3.80 -0.98
C ALA A 66 0.77 -5.29 -1.19
N ARG A 67 0.81 -5.77 -2.45
CA ARG A 67 1.20 -7.15 -2.79
C ARG A 67 2.67 -7.43 -2.48
N GLU A 68 3.57 -6.53 -2.89
CA GLU A 68 5.01 -6.63 -2.60
C GLU A 68 5.30 -6.69 -1.08
N PHE A 69 4.47 -6.04 -0.26
CA PHE A 69 4.57 -6.07 1.20
C PHE A 69 3.89 -7.28 1.85
N GLY A 70 3.20 -8.11 1.06
CA GLY A 70 2.38 -9.22 1.57
C GLY A 70 1.18 -8.75 2.40
N TRP A 71 0.67 -7.55 2.15
CA TRP A 71 -0.45 -6.96 2.87
C TRP A 71 -1.76 -7.28 2.14
N HIS A 72 -2.45 -8.30 2.63
CA HIS A 72 -3.68 -8.80 2.03
C HIS A 72 -4.84 -8.82 3.05
N VAL A 73 -6.05 -8.62 2.53
CA VAL A 73 -7.32 -8.74 3.25
C VAL A 73 -8.28 -9.60 2.45
N ARG A 74 -9.21 -10.24 3.14
CA ARG A 74 -10.33 -10.98 2.55
C ARG A 74 -11.60 -10.58 3.27
N TRP A 75 -12.71 -10.53 2.54
CA TRP A 75 -14.02 -10.42 3.16
C TRP A 75 -14.33 -11.70 3.93
N ASP A 76 -14.52 -11.58 5.23
CA ASP A 76 -15.08 -12.63 6.09
C ASP A 76 -16.60 -12.51 6.05
N ALA A 77 -17.27 -13.48 5.41
CA ALA A 77 -18.72 -13.45 5.23
C ALA A 77 -19.48 -13.71 6.54
N GLU A 78 -18.89 -14.48 7.47
CA GLU A 78 -19.50 -14.80 8.75
C GLU A 78 -19.39 -13.61 9.71
N ALA A 79 -18.18 -13.09 9.89
CA ALA A 79 -17.94 -11.91 10.72
C ALA A 79 -18.37 -10.59 10.05
N ARG A 80 -18.74 -10.64 8.76
CA ARG A 80 -19.15 -9.48 7.93
C ARG A 80 -18.13 -8.33 8.01
N THR A 81 -16.85 -8.67 7.95
CA THR A 81 -15.75 -7.73 8.11
C THR A 81 -14.57 -8.06 7.20
N TRP A 82 -13.72 -7.08 6.94
CA TRP A 82 -12.46 -7.30 6.24
C TRP A 82 -11.40 -7.82 7.21
N ALA A 83 -10.98 -9.07 7.03
CA ALA A 83 -9.96 -9.70 7.84
C ALA A 83 -8.61 -9.73 7.11
N ARG A 84 -7.53 -9.36 7.81
CA ARG A 84 -6.16 -9.52 7.29
C ARG A 84 -5.87 -11.00 7.07
N CYS A 85 -5.21 -11.33 5.97
CA CYS A 85 -4.93 -12.70 5.58
C CYS A 85 -3.60 -12.80 4.82
N ALA A 86 -3.16 -14.04 4.58
CA ALA A 86 -2.01 -14.33 3.72
C ALA A 86 -2.41 -14.21 2.23
N PRO A 87 -1.47 -13.87 1.33
CA PRO A 87 -1.76 -13.70 -0.09
C PRO A 87 -2.30 -14.98 -0.76
N GLU A 88 -1.95 -16.14 -0.25
CA GLU A 88 -2.37 -17.44 -0.77
C GLU A 88 -3.83 -17.78 -0.45
N VAL A 89 -4.46 -17.05 0.46
CA VAL A 89 -5.86 -17.31 0.84
C VAL A 89 -6.77 -17.02 -0.36
N PRO A 90 -7.65 -17.95 -0.77
CA PRO A 90 -8.60 -17.72 -1.84
C PRO A 90 -9.49 -16.50 -1.58
N GLY A 91 -9.60 -15.63 -2.59
CA GLY A 91 -10.33 -14.36 -2.49
C GLY A 91 -9.59 -13.27 -1.71
N SER A 92 -8.31 -13.45 -1.38
CA SER A 92 -7.49 -12.36 -0.85
C SER A 92 -7.30 -11.25 -1.89
N GLY A 93 -7.22 -10.01 -1.41
CA GLY A 93 -6.91 -8.84 -2.21
C GLY A 93 -6.01 -7.87 -1.43
N PRO A 94 -5.45 -6.85 -2.10
CA PRO A 94 -4.50 -5.93 -1.48
C PRO A 94 -5.14 -5.10 -0.35
N ASP A 95 -4.46 -5.01 0.81
CA ASP A 95 -4.89 -4.21 1.96
C ASP A 95 -4.41 -2.75 1.84
N LEU A 96 -5.21 -1.93 1.14
CA LEU A 96 -4.91 -0.52 0.93
C LEU A 96 -5.05 0.33 2.20
N ASN A 97 -5.90 -0.06 3.15
CA ASN A 97 -6.00 0.63 4.44
C ASN A 97 -4.66 0.54 5.16
N ARG A 98 -4.10 -0.68 5.25
CA ARG A 98 -2.78 -0.88 5.83
C ARG A 98 -1.67 -0.19 5.03
N LEU A 99 -1.79 -0.11 3.71
CA LEU A 99 -0.88 0.66 2.86
C LEU A 99 -0.82 2.12 3.31
N TYR A 100 -1.96 2.81 3.37
CA TYR A 100 -2.01 4.23 3.73
C TYR A 100 -1.60 4.49 5.19
N GLU A 101 -1.91 3.58 6.10
CA GLU A 101 -1.57 3.70 7.53
C GLU A 101 -0.07 3.46 7.80
N HIS A 102 0.52 2.45 7.18
CA HIS A 102 1.84 1.93 7.57
C HIS A 102 2.94 2.11 6.51
N ALA A 103 2.62 2.61 5.32
CA ALA A 103 3.61 3.05 4.35
C ALA A 103 3.73 4.58 4.34
N ARG A 104 4.75 5.07 3.66
CA ARG A 104 4.90 6.49 3.31
C ARG A 104 5.10 6.59 1.82
N TRP A 105 4.55 7.63 1.21
CA TRP A 105 4.81 7.93 -0.19
C TRP A 105 6.24 8.45 -0.37
N ASN A 106 6.97 7.91 -1.35
CA ASN A 106 8.20 8.47 -1.87
C ASN A 106 7.87 9.11 -3.23
N ALA A 107 7.81 10.44 -3.28
CA ALA A 107 7.45 11.19 -4.48
C ALA A 107 8.50 11.12 -5.59
N GLU A 108 9.79 11.00 -5.24
CA GLU A 108 10.88 10.86 -6.21
C GLU A 108 10.77 9.51 -6.94
N ALA A 109 10.59 8.42 -6.17
CA ALA A 109 10.45 7.08 -6.73
C ALA A 109 9.04 6.83 -7.32
N ARG A 110 8.04 7.64 -6.93
CA ARG A 110 6.62 7.40 -7.18
C ARG A 110 6.17 6.02 -6.68
N ARG A 111 6.57 5.69 -5.45
CA ARG A 111 6.29 4.40 -4.79
C ARG A 111 5.87 4.61 -3.35
N TRP A 112 5.00 3.74 -2.86
CA TRP A 112 4.85 3.53 -1.43
C TRP A 112 6.05 2.75 -0.90
N VAL A 113 6.61 3.18 0.23
CA VAL A 113 7.68 2.47 0.93
C VAL A 113 7.25 2.18 2.37
N ARG A 114 7.54 0.98 2.86
CA ARG A 114 7.18 0.60 4.25
C ARG A 114 7.83 1.58 5.23
N ARG A 115 7.06 2.05 6.21
CA ARG A 115 7.66 2.70 7.38
C ARG A 115 8.42 1.61 8.11
N TRP A 116 9.72 1.82 8.32
CA TRP A 116 10.52 0.91 9.12
C TRP A 116 9.93 0.93 10.53
N ALA A 117 9.52 -0.24 11.03
CA ALA A 117 9.27 -0.36 12.47
C ALA A 117 10.61 -0.11 13.15
N VAL A 118 10.70 0.91 13.99
CA VAL A 118 11.86 1.10 14.85
C VAL A 118 11.86 -0.09 15.81
N VAL A 119 12.66 -1.11 15.51
CA VAL A 119 12.82 -2.24 16.41
C VAL A 119 13.66 -1.75 17.59
N PHE A 120 12.99 -1.34 18.68
CA PHE A 120 13.65 -1.21 19.97
C PHE A 120 14.00 -2.63 20.45
N LEU A 121 15.22 -3.08 20.15
CA LEU A 121 15.81 -4.25 20.80
C LEU A 121 15.97 -3.93 22.29
N ARG A 122 15.00 -4.33 23.12
CA ARG A 122 15.21 -4.42 24.57
C ARG A 122 16.22 -5.55 24.80
N ALA A 123 17.47 -5.19 25.07
CA ALA A 123 18.50 -6.11 25.54
C ALA A 123 18.05 -6.72 26.88
N VAL A 124 17.65 -7.99 26.86
CA VAL A 124 17.45 -8.78 28.08
C VAL A 124 18.84 -9.09 28.65
N ARG A 125 19.25 -8.39 29.71
CA ARG A 125 20.42 -8.78 30.51
C ARG A 125 20.09 -10.11 31.20
N GLY A 126 20.59 -11.21 30.64
CA GLY A 126 20.52 -12.53 31.26
C GLY A 126 21.27 -12.56 32.59
N GLY A 127 20.57 -12.90 33.67
CA GLY A 127 21.16 -13.21 34.96
C GLY A 127 21.98 -14.50 34.90
N ARG A 128 23.18 -14.48 35.48
CA ARG A 128 23.96 -15.70 35.73
C ARG A 128 23.56 -16.27 37.09
N ALA A 129 22.88 -17.42 37.07
CA ALA A 129 22.89 -18.36 38.17
C ALA A 129 24.25 -19.06 38.17
N GLY A 130 25.00 -18.92 39.27
CA GLY A 130 26.23 -19.64 39.53
C GLY A 130 26.14 -20.32 40.88
N SER A 131 25.52 -21.48 40.93
CA SER A 131 25.64 -22.42 42.05
C SER A 131 27.07 -22.96 42.10
N ARG A 132 27.69 -22.95 43.28
CA ARG A 132 28.90 -23.72 43.56
C ARG A 132 28.66 -24.62 44.78
N PRO A 133 29.23 -25.83 44.82
CA PRO A 133 28.83 -26.88 45.74
C PRO A 133 29.55 -26.80 47.09
N ARG A 134 28.91 -27.45 48.06
CA ARG A 134 29.37 -27.67 49.44
C ARG A 134 30.80 -28.22 49.53
N ARG A 135 31.55 -27.72 50.50
CA ARG A 135 32.52 -28.48 51.30
C ARG A 135 32.35 -28.10 52.75
#